data_AF-A0A9E0PNJ1-F1
#
_entry.id   AF-A0A9E0PNJ1-F1
#
_cell.length_a   1.000
_cell.length_b   1.000
_cell.length_c   1.000
_cell.angle_alpha   90.00
_cell.angle_beta   90.00
_cell.angle_gamma   90.00
#
_symmetry.space_group_name_H-M   'P 1'
#
loop_
_entity.id
_entity.type
_entity.pdbx_description
1 polymer ?
#
loop_
_entity_poly.entity_id
_entity_poly.type
_entity_poly.pdbx_seq_one_letter_code
_entity_poly.pdbx_strand_id
1 'polypeptide(L)'
;MKRVMKVASIVMAVMALTAASTTQAEARRGYARGANGAVGGFARQGQYGSSVGGRAVRYGSGGAGFRAGSFAGPNGGTFQGANAGAFKKGIGGARASKFSSQGPNGGSASGYSNNVYNAQTGSGTRNSGKDINTASGQSYGYDGSTSYTKGSGATSTIDTQNKGDYTVDWQKGAKPVVTPVPSSP
;
A
#
# COMPACT_ATOMS: atom_id res chain seq x y z
N MET A 1 -32.57 29.99 -48.41
CA MET A 1 -31.39 29.14 -48.11
C MET A 1 -30.31 29.89 -47.30
N LYS A 2 -30.64 30.48 -46.13
CA LYS A 2 -29.66 31.24 -45.29
C LYS A 2 -29.63 30.86 -43.80
N ARG A 3 -30.40 29.85 -43.38
CA ARG A 3 -30.48 29.41 -41.96
C ARG A 3 -29.61 28.20 -41.61
N VAL A 4 -29.10 27.47 -42.61
CA VAL A 4 -28.32 26.24 -42.37
C VAL A 4 -26.85 26.54 -42.01
N MET A 5 -26.33 27.71 -42.38
CA MET A 5 -24.90 28.04 -42.20
C MET A 5 -24.55 28.58 -40.79
N LYS A 6 -25.53 29.02 -39.99
CA LYS A 6 -25.30 29.51 -38.61
C LYS A 6 -25.27 28.39 -37.56
N VAL A 7 -25.78 27.20 -37.88
CA VAL A 7 -25.80 26.07 -36.94
C VAL A 7 -24.44 25.34 -36.95
N ALA A 8 -23.74 25.32 -38.09
CA ALA A 8 -22.43 24.68 -38.21
C ALA A 8 -21.33 25.37 -37.37
N SER A 9 -21.40 26.70 -37.21
CA SER A 9 -20.40 27.47 -36.45
C SER A 9 -20.56 27.36 -34.93
N ILE A 10 -21.77 27.12 -34.44
CA ILE A 10 -22.02 26.91 -33.00
C ILE A 10 -21.50 25.54 -32.55
N VAL A 11 -21.59 24.51 -33.39
CA VAL A 11 -21.10 23.16 -33.05
C VAL A 11 -19.57 23.09 -32.98
N MET A 12 -18.84 23.82 -33.84
CA MET A 12 -17.37 23.89 -33.74
C MET A 12 -16.90 24.68 -32.51
N ALA A 13 -17.61 25.75 -32.12
CA ALA A 13 -17.26 26.53 -30.93
C ALA A 13 -17.46 25.72 -29.64
N VAL A 14 -18.48 24.85 -29.60
CA VAL A 14 -18.71 23.94 -28.46
C VAL A 14 -17.62 22.86 -28.40
N MET A 15 -17.19 22.27 -29.53
CA MET A 15 -16.08 21.30 -29.51
C MET A 15 -14.73 21.92 -29.11
N ALA A 16 -14.45 23.16 -29.50
CA ALA A 16 -13.25 23.88 -29.07
C ALA A 16 -13.28 24.21 -27.56
N LEU A 17 -14.47 24.45 -26.99
CA LEU A 17 -14.65 24.64 -25.56
C LEU A 17 -14.53 23.31 -24.77
N THR A 18 -14.93 22.17 -25.37
CA THR A 18 -14.72 20.84 -24.77
C THR A 18 -13.24 20.41 -24.82
N ALA A 19 -12.49 20.78 -25.86
CA ALA A 19 -11.05 20.51 -25.97
C ALA A 19 -10.20 21.34 -24.99
N ALA A 20 -10.72 22.47 -24.49
CA ALA A 20 -10.04 23.28 -23.49
C ALA A 20 -10.31 22.84 -22.04
N SER A 21 -11.15 21.82 -21.81
CA SER A 21 -11.43 21.29 -20.46
C SER A 21 -10.37 20.31 -19.93
N THR A 22 -9.31 20.03 -20.69
CA THR A 22 -8.12 19.36 -20.17
C THR A 22 -7.22 20.39 -19.48
N THR A 23 -7.70 20.96 -18.37
CA THR A 23 -6.85 21.76 -17.49
C THR A 23 -5.65 20.92 -17.06
N GLN A 24 -4.48 21.51 -17.25
CA GLN A 24 -3.17 20.92 -17.01
C GLN A 24 -3.12 20.24 -15.64
N ALA A 25 -2.73 18.97 -15.64
CA ALA A 25 -2.37 18.27 -14.42
C ALA A 25 -1.10 18.90 -13.83
N GLU A 26 -1.23 19.81 -12.86
CA GLU A 26 -0.09 20.34 -12.11
C GLU A 26 0.51 19.21 -11.26
N ALA A 27 1.56 18.57 -11.78
CA ALA A 27 2.39 17.65 -11.01
C ALA A 27 3.48 18.46 -10.28
N ARG A 28 3.19 18.93 -9.06
CA ARG A 28 4.18 19.58 -8.20
C ARG A 28 5.06 18.51 -7.55
N ARG A 29 6.36 18.50 -7.86
CA ARG A 29 7.32 17.55 -7.28
C ARG A 29 8.53 18.30 -6.75
N GLY A 30 9.03 17.88 -5.59
CA GLY A 30 10.26 18.41 -5.00
C GLY A 30 11.12 17.27 -4.49
N TYR A 31 12.41 17.31 -4.76
CA TYR A 31 13.37 16.33 -4.28
C TYR A 31 14.65 17.04 -3.83
N ALA A 32 15.20 16.62 -2.70
CA ALA A 32 16.52 16.99 -2.26
C ALA A 32 17.30 15.72 -1.93
N ARG A 33 18.56 15.65 -2.33
CA ARG A 33 19.47 14.54 -2.03
C ARG A 33 20.80 15.11 -1.58
N GLY A 34 21.35 14.55 -0.52
CA GLY A 34 22.71 14.81 -0.04
C GLY A 34 23.42 13.50 0.29
N ALA A 35 24.69 13.60 0.70
CA ALA A 35 25.52 12.45 1.05
C ALA A 35 24.88 11.54 2.12
N ASN A 36 24.09 12.12 3.03
CA ASN A 36 23.51 11.42 4.17
C ASN A 36 22.04 11.00 3.97
N GLY A 37 21.42 11.31 2.82
CA GLY A 37 20.02 10.97 2.61
C GLY A 37 19.34 11.67 1.46
N ALA A 38 18.07 11.36 1.28
CA ALA A 38 17.20 12.04 0.33
C ALA A 38 15.82 12.25 0.91
N VAL A 39 15.18 13.36 0.55
CA VAL A 39 13.78 13.65 0.85
C VAL A 39 13.09 14.02 -0.45
N GLY A 40 11.81 13.69 -0.56
CA GLY A 40 11.04 14.09 -1.72
C GLY A 40 9.55 14.04 -1.46
N GLY A 41 8.85 14.94 -2.13
CA GLY A 41 7.40 15.02 -2.11
C GLY A 41 6.86 15.14 -3.52
N PHE A 42 5.60 14.73 -3.68
CA PHE A 42 4.83 15.01 -4.87
C PHE A 42 3.39 15.31 -4.50
N ALA A 43 2.78 16.17 -5.29
CA ALA A 43 1.34 16.32 -5.41
C ALA A 43 1.02 16.30 -6.91
N ARG A 44 -0.01 15.57 -7.32
CA ARG A 44 -0.52 15.59 -8.69
C ARG A 44 -2.04 15.51 -8.66
N GLN A 45 -2.68 16.26 -9.53
CA GLN A 45 -4.12 16.23 -9.77
C GLN A 45 -4.32 16.02 -11.27
N GLY A 46 -5.19 15.10 -11.66
CA GLY A 46 -5.51 14.85 -13.06
C GLY A 46 -6.93 14.32 -13.22
N GLN A 47 -7.31 14.03 -14.47
CA GLN A 47 -8.65 13.58 -14.86
C GLN A 47 -9.17 12.39 -14.04
N TYR A 48 -8.28 11.52 -13.58
CA TYR A 48 -8.62 10.30 -12.84
C TYR A 48 -8.33 10.39 -11.33
N GLY A 49 -8.16 11.59 -10.77
CA GLY A 49 -8.02 11.81 -9.33
C GLY A 49 -6.80 12.62 -8.92
N SER A 50 -6.62 12.75 -7.61
CA SER A 50 -5.50 13.46 -6.99
C SER A 50 -4.67 12.52 -6.13
N SER A 51 -3.37 12.77 -6.04
CA SER A 51 -2.49 12.06 -5.10
C SER A 51 -1.44 12.99 -4.54
N VAL A 52 -1.08 12.74 -3.29
CA VAL A 52 0.02 13.40 -2.60
C VAL A 52 0.85 12.34 -1.90
N GLY A 53 2.15 12.55 -1.81
CA GLY A 53 3.00 11.65 -1.08
C GLY A 53 4.37 12.23 -0.80
N GLY A 54 5.02 11.66 0.19
CA GLY A 54 6.34 12.05 0.66
C GLY A 54 7.20 10.83 0.93
N ARG A 55 8.50 11.02 0.87
CA ARG A 55 9.49 10.04 1.31
C ARG A 55 10.70 10.74 1.91
N ALA A 56 11.34 10.09 2.87
CA ALA A 56 12.68 10.42 3.30
C ALA A 56 13.49 9.14 3.50
N VAL A 57 14.78 9.20 3.26
CA VAL A 57 15.73 8.12 3.51
C VAL A 57 17.04 8.73 4.02
N ARG A 58 17.63 8.08 5.01
CA ARG A 58 18.97 8.31 5.53
C ARG A 58 19.87 7.16 5.07
N TYR A 59 21.06 7.49 4.57
CA TYR A 59 22.09 6.53 4.17
C TYR A 59 23.16 6.37 5.26
N GLY A 60 23.96 5.30 5.19
CA GLY A 60 25.11 5.07 6.08
C GLY A 60 25.18 3.65 6.65
N SER A 61 25.98 3.47 7.71
CA SER A 61 26.18 2.19 8.43
C SER A 61 24.90 1.67 9.12
N GLY A 62 23.89 2.52 9.21
CA GLY A 62 22.50 2.15 9.33
C GLY A 62 21.65 3.12 8.53
N GLY A 63 20.70 2.60 7.75
CA GLY A 63 19.77 3.42 6.98
C GLY A 63 18.39 3.39 7.62
N ALA A 64 17.67 4.50 7.49
CA ALA A 64 16.28 4.58 7.90
C ALA A 64 15.50 5.36 6.87
N GLY A 65 14.22 5.09 6.72
CA GLY A 65 13.41 5.86 5.80
C GLY A 65 11.94 5.60 5.98
N PHE A 66 11.15 6.49 5.42
CA PHE A 66 9.71 6.36 5.33
C PHE A 66 9.23 6.83 3.97
N ARG A 67 8.08 6.34 3.56
CA ARG A 67 7.26 6.94 2.51
C ARG A 67 5.80 6.84 2.94
N ALA A 68 5.04 7.85 2.59
CA ALA A 68 3.60 7.87 2.77
C ALA A 68 2.94 8.56 1.59
N GLY A 69 1.68 8.24 1.34
CA GLY A 69 0.91 8.94 0.35
C GLY A 69 -0.55 8.58 0.41
N SER A 70 -1.34 9.42 -0.24
CA SER A 70 -2.75 9.24 -0.44
C SER A 70 -3.11 9.45 -1.90
N PHE A 71 -4.21 8.84 -2.30
CA PHE A 71 -4.86 9.01 -3.58
C PHE A 71 -6.36 9.12 -3.36
N ALA A 72 -6.98 10.09 -4.00
CA ALA A 72 -8.43 10.21 -4.13
C ALA A 72 -8.76 10.04 -5.62
N GLY A 73 -9.40 8.93 -5.96
CA GLY A 73 -9.79 8.55 -7.31
C GLY A 73 -11.17 9.07 -7.71
N PRO A 74 -11.60 8.76 -8.94
CA PRO A 74 -12.93 9.13 -9.42
C PRO A 74 -14.00 8.42 -8.60
N ASN A 75 -15.19 9.02 -8.49
CA ASN A 75 -16.34 8.45 -7.79
C ASN A 75 -16.13 8.21 -6.29
N GLY A 76 -15.24 8.96 -5.64
CA GLY A 76 -15.07 8.95 -4.17
C GLY A 76 -14.19 7.83 -3.61
N GLY A 77 -13.56 7.01 -4.46
CA GLY A 77 -12.60 6.02 -4.02
C GLY A 77 -11.34 6.66 -3.42
N THR A 78 -10.84 6.15 -2.30
CA THR A 78 -9.62 6.66 -1.67
C THR A 78 -8.63 5.54 -1.34
N PHE A 79 -7.36 5.87 -1.33
CA PHE A 79 -6.27 5.02 -0.85
C PHE A 79 -5.31 5.85 -0.03
N GLN A 80 -4.83 5.30 1.07
CA GLN A 80 -3.80 5.90 1.91
C GLN A 80 -2.83 4.81 2.33
N GLY A 81 -1.54 5.06 2.22
CA GLY A 81 -0.52 4.09 2.57
C GLY A 81 0.70 4.76 3.17
N ALA A 82 1.32 4.08 4.12
CA ALA A 82 2.58 4.50 4.71
C ALA A 82 3.46 3.29 4.97
N ASN A 83 4.76 3.46 4.82
CA ASN A 83 5.74 2.50 5.30
C ASN A 83 6.98 3.21 5.81
N ALA A 84 7.59 2.62 6.82
CA ALA A 84 8.85 3.04 7.39
C ALA A 84 9.73 1.83 7.64
N GLY A 85 11.03 2.06 7.73
CA GLY A 85 11.96 1.04 8.15
C GLY A 85 13.30 1.62 8.52
N ALA A 86 14.05 0.86 9.30
CA ALA A 86 15.41 1.14 9.68
C ALA A 86 16.22 -0.15 9.68
N PHE A 87 17.50 -0.06 9.38
CA PHE A 87 18.45 -1.14 9.49
C PHE A 87 19.77 -0.62 10.04
N LYS A 88 20.52 -1.50 10.70
CA LYS A 88 21.90 -1.26 11.08
C LYS A 88 22.69 -2.54 10.88
N LYS A 89 23.79 -2.44 10.13
CA LYS A 89 24.63 -3.60 9.78
C LYS A 89 25.12 -4.28 11.07
N GLY A 90 25.00 -5.61 11.12
CA GLY A 90 25.43 -6.42 12.27
C GLY A 90 24.51 -6.37 13.50
N ILE A 91 23.46 -5.52 13.50
CA ILE A 91 22.47 -5.46 14.60
C ILE A 91 21.13 -6.01 14.13
N GLY A 92 20.64 -5.55 12.98
CA GLY A 92 19.33 -5.96 12.49
C GLY A 92 18.58 -4.86 11.77
N GLY A 93 17.27 -5.02 11.68
CA GLY A 93 16.40 -4.02 11.08
C GLY A 93 14.93 -4.23 11.39
N ALA A 94 14.17 -3.17 11.23
CA ALA A 94 12.73 -3.17 11.37
C ALA A 94 12.10 -2.51 10.14
N ARG A 95 10.94 -3.00 9.73
CA ARG A 95 10.05 -2.30 8.79
C ARG A 95 8.63 -2.39 9.29
N ALA A 96 7.84 -1.40 8.94
CA ALA A 96 6.40 -1.38 9.15
C ALA A 96 5.75 -0.74 7.92
N SER A 97 4.57 -1.23 7.56
CA SER A 97 3.72 -0.67 6.52
C SER A 97 2.28 -0.77 6.96
N LYS A 98 1.47 0.20 6.57
CA LYS A 98 0.03 0.14 6.68
C LYS A 98 -0.61 0.76 5.44
N PHE A 99 -1.80 0.29 5.10
CA PHE A 99 -2.64 0.94 4.12
C PHE A 99 -4.10 0.88 4.56
N SER A 100 -4.88 1.80 4.02
CA SER A 100 -6.33 1.80 4.07
C SER A 100 -6.84 2.28 2.72
N SER A 101 -7.98 1.74 2.30
CA SER A 101 -8.64 2.09 1.05
C SER A 101 -10.14 2.00 1.21
N GLN A 102 -10.83 2.92 0.56
CA GLN A 102 -12.28 2.95 0.48
C GLN A 102 -12.64 2.95 -1.01
N GLY A 103 -13.45 1.98 -1.41
CA GLY A 103 -14.02 1.90 -2.75
C GLY A 103 -15.21 2.86 -2.90
N PRO A 104 -15.49 3.32 -4.14
CA PRO A 104 -16.64 4.17 -4.48
C PRO A 104 -18.00 3.64 -3.97
N ASN A 105 -18.15 2.31 -3.93
CA ASN A 105 -19.41 1.63 -3.65
C ASN A 105 -19.49 1.11 -2.21
N GLY A 106 -18.79 1.73 -1.26
CA GLY A 106 -18.88 1.38 0.18
C GLY A 106 -17.98 0.24 0.66
N GLY A 107 -17.40 -0.58 -0.23
CA GLY A 107 -16.39 -1.56 0.17
C GLY A 107 -15.08 -0.91 0.65
N SER A 108 -14.39 -1.50 1.61
CA SER A 108 -13.13 -0.99 2.17
C SER A 108 -12.10 -2.10 2.30
N ALA A 109 -10.82 -1.72 2.35
CA ALA A 109 -9.76 -2.64 2.70
C ALA A 109 -8.65 -1.94 3.47
N SER A 110 -8.19 -2.55 4.54
CA SER A 110 -7.03 -2.14 5.32
C SER A 110 -6.02 -3.26 5.42
N GLY A 111 -4.80 -2.92 5.73
CA GLY A 111 -3.83 -3.93 6.07
C GLY A 111 -2.55 -3.35 6.60
N TYR A 112 -1.79 -4.20 7.26
CA TYR A 112 -0.51 -3.83 7.82
C TYR A 112 0.50 -4.95 7.60
N SER A 113 1.77 -4.58 7.67
CA SER A 113 2.83 -5.57 7.84
C SER A 113 3.98 -4.95 8.59
N ASN A 114 4.54 -5.65 9.54
CA ASN A 114 5.78 -5.28 10.19
C ASN A 114 6.74 -6.47 10.14
N ASN A 115 8.03 -6.18 10.22
CA ASN A 115 9.04 -7.20 10.34
C ASN A 115 10.20 -6.66 11.14
N VAL A 116 10.62 -7.39 12.16
CA VAL A 116 11.81 -7.12 12.95
C VAL A 116 12.77 -8.29 12.75
N TYR A 117 14.03 -7.99 12.50
CA TYR A 117 15.10 -8.97 12.32
C TYR A 117 16.28 -8.60 13.21
N ASN A 118 16.79 -9.57 13.96
CA ASN A 118 18.00 -9.47 14.76
C ASN A 118 19.15 -10.20 14.04
N ALA A 119 20.20 -9.47 13.70
CA ALA A 119 21.34 -10.02 12.98
C ALA A 119 22.29 -10.85 13.86
N GLN A 120 22.27 -10.64 15.18
CA GLN A 120 23.11 -11.40 16.13
C GLN A 120 22.60 -12.82 16.29
N THR A 121 21.28 -13.00 16.33
CA THR A 121 20.65 -14.32 16.46
C THR A 121 20.27 -14.93 15.11
N GLY A 122 20.23 -14.11 14.05
CA GLY A 122 19.76 -14.55 12.73
C GLY A 122 18.25 -14.78 12.66
N SER A 123 17.49 -14.32 13.66
CA SER A 123 16.05 -14.55 13.78
C SER A 123 15.25 -13.29 13.47
N GLY A 124 14.02 -13.46 13.01
CA GLY A 124 13.08 -12.38 12.83
C GLY A 124 11.64 -12.81 12.98
N THR A 125 10.78 -11.81 13.18
CA THR A 125 9.34 -11.97 13.28
C THR A 125 8.68 -10.99 12.33
N ARG A 126 7.80 -11.50 11.48
CA ARG A 126 6.97 -10.73 10.56
C ARG A 126 5.52 -10.89 10.99
N ASN A 127 4.83 -9.79 11.26
CA ASN A 127 3.37 -9.82 11.39
C ASN A 127 2.74 -9.12 10.19
N SER A 128 1.57 -9.55 9.79
CA SER A 128 0.79 -8.89 8.76
C SER A 128 -0.67 -9.23 8.91
N GLY A 129 -1.53 -8.25 8.70
CA GLY A 129 -2.95 -8.47 8.61
C GLY A 129 -3.56 -7.74 7.42
N LYS A 130 -4.74 -8.19 7.03
CA LYS A 130 -5.57 -7.56 6.00
C LYS A 130 -7.02 -7.74 6.36
N ASP A 131 -7.78 -6.65 6.27
CA ASP A 131 -9.23 -6.64 6.38
C ASP A 131 -9.81 -6.14 5.06
N ILE A 132 -10.89 -6.76 4.62
CA ILE A 132 -11.64 -6.40 3.42
C ILE A 132 -13.12 -6.45 3.78
N ASN A 133 -13.81 -5.33 3.67
CA ASN A 133 -15.25 -5.24 3.78
C ASN A 133 -15.82 -5.01 2.39
N THR A 134 -16.72 -5.85 1.92
CA THR A 134 -17.39 -5.67 0.64
C THR A 134 -18.55 -4.69 0.77
N ALA A 135 -18.94 -4.11 -0.35
CA ALA A 135 -20.16 -3.30 -0.46
C ALA A 135 -21.43 -4.07 -0.03
N SER A 136 -21.42 -5.41 -0.17
CA SER A 136 -22.51 -6.31 0.20
C SER A 136 -22.53 -6.70 1.68
N GLY A 137 -21.68 -6.10 2.51
CA GLY A 137 -21.63 -6.35 3.95
C GLY A 137 -20.89 -7.63 4.36
N GLN A 138 -20.09 -8.22 3.46
CA GLN A 138 -19.24 -9.36 3.80
C GLN A 138 -17.87 -8.87 4.24
N SER A 139 -17.34 -9.42 5.33
CA SER A 139 -16.00 -9.12 5.83
C SER A 139 -15.10 -10.34 5.69
N TYR A 140 -13.91 -10.12 5.16
CA TYR A 140 -12.84 -11.11 5.00
C TYR A 140 -11.55 -10.54 5.55
N GLY A 141 -10.71 -11.40 6.09
CA GLY A 141 -9.40 -10.95 6.51
C GLY A 141 -8.57 -12.02 7.15
N TYR A 142 -7.36 -11.62 7.51
CA TYR A 142 -6.49 -12.45 8.31
C TYR A 142 -5.53 -11.60 9.14
N ASP A 143 -5.07 -12.18 10.23
CA ASP A 143 -3.87 -11.78 10.96
C ASP A 143 -2.87 -12.93 10.94
N GLY A 144 -1.63 -12.62 10.59
CA GLY A 144 -0.57 -13.60 10.45
C GLY A 144 0.69 -13.18 11.18
N SER A 145 1.34 -14.15 11.83
CA SER A 145 2.64 -13.99 12.46
C SER A 145 3.57 -15.09 11.97
N THR A 146 4.73 -14.71 11.44
CA THR A 146 5.76 -15.63 10.98
C THR A 146 7.05 -15.36 11.75
N SER A 147 7.51 -16.36 12.50
CA SER A 147 8.85 -16.37 13.12
C SER A 147 9.78 -17.22 12.27
N TYR A 148 10.98 -16.72 12.01
CA TYR A 148 11.96 -17.40 11.17
C TYR A 148 13.38 -17.25 11.72
N THR A 149 14.22 -18.24 11.44
CA THR A 149 15.66 -18.20 11.70
C THR A 149 16.41 -18.49 10.40
N LYS A 150 17.41 -17.67 10.09
CA LYS A 150 18.20 -17.77 8.86
C LYS A 150 18.81 -19.16 8.75
N GLY A 151 18.43 -19.90 7.71
CA GLY A 151 18.93 -21.24 7.43
C GLY A 151 18.10 -22.39 8.00
N SER A 152 17.09 -22.11 8.84
CA SER A 152 16.38 -23.14 9.62
C SER A 152 14.88 -23.27 9.29
N GLY A 153 14.36 -22.53 8.31
CA GLY A 153 12.92 -22.53 7.99
C GLY A 153 12.13 -21.47 8.78
N ALA A 154 10.81 -21.53 8.70
CA ALA A 154 9.92 -20.54 9.31
C ALA A 154 8.62 -21.20 9.82
N THR A 155 8.11 -20.71 10.95
CA THR A 155 6.80 -21.10 11.48
C THR A 155 5.84 -19.93 11.31
N SER A 156 4.68 -20.17 10.69
CA SER A 156 3.64 -19.15 10.51
C SER A 156 2.34 -19.55 11.18
N THR A 157 1.76 -18.63 11.94
CA THR A 157 0.39 -18.72 12.47
C THR A 157 -0.49 -17.76 11.68
N ILE A 158 -1.64 -18.22 11.22
CA ILE A 158 -2.62 -17.41 10.47
C ILE A 158 -4.00 -17.61 11.12
N ASP A 159 -4.58 -16.52 11.58
CA ASP A 159 -5.97 -16.41 12.03
C ASP A 159 -6.77 -15.70 10.92
N THR A 160 -7.96 -16.22 10.57
CA THR A 160 -8.81 -15.65 9.52
C THR A 160 -10.17 -15.27 10.10
N GLN A 161 -10.67 -14.06 9.81
CA GLN A 161 -12.01 -13.66 10.24
C GLN A 161 -13.08 -14.45 9.47
N ASN A 162 -13.97 -15.14 10.21
CA ASN A 162 -14.91 -16.20 9.79
C ASN A 162 -14.26 -17.54 9.34
N LYS A 163 -13.68 -18.32 10.28
CA LYS A 163 -13.62 -19.82 10.37
C LYS A 163 -12.21 -20.49 10.41
N GLY A 164 -11.72 -20.73 11.63
CA GLY A 164 -10.70 -21.75 11.93
C GLY A 164 -9.27 -21.23 11.89
N ASP A 165 -8.54 -21.48 12.98
CA ASP A 165 -7.13 -21.15 13.12
C ASP A 165 -6.29 -22.13 12.27
N TYR A 166 -5.26 -21.66 11.56
CA TYR A 166 -4.35 -22.54 10.84
C TYR A 166 -2.88 -22.22 11.16
N THR A 167 -2.13 -23.25 11.53
CA THR A 167 -0.66 -23.17 11.61
C THR A 167 -0.06 -23.75 10.33
N VAL A 168 0.83 -23.01 9.68
CA VAL A 168 1.57 -23.46 8.50
C VAL A 168 3.05 -23.57 8.83
N ASP A 169 3.56 -24.79 8.89
CA ASP A 169 4.99 -25.08 9.10
C ASP A 169 5.72 -25.15 7.75
N TRP A 170 6.80 -24.37 7.63
CA TRP A 170 7.66 -24.32 6.46
C TRP A 170 9.07 -24.80 6.83
N GLN A 171 9.26 -26.12 6.79
CA GLN A 171 10.58 -26.74 6.85
C GLN A 171 11.27 -26.67 5.48
N LYS A 172 12.54 -26.24 5.45
CA LYS A 172 13.31 -26.09 4.22
C LYS A 172 13.44 -27.45 3.51
N GLY A 173 12.91 -27.55 2.29
CA GLY A 173 12.97 -28.77 1.47
C GLY A 173 11.77 -29.71 1.60
N ALA A 174 10.76 -29.37 2.41
CA ALA A 174 9.52 -30.12 2.55
C ALA A 174 8.32 -29.34 1.98
N LYS A 175 7.25 -30.06 1.60
CA LYS A 175 5.96 -29.44 1.29
C LYS A 175 5.39 -28.83 2.59
N PRO A 176 4.73 -27.66 2.52
CA PRO A 176 4.14 -27.02 3.70
C PRO A 176 3.08 -27.93 4.32
N VAL A 177 3.11 -28.08 5.65
CA VAL A 177 2.10 -28.79 6.42
C VAL A 177 1.15 -27.75 7.02
N VAL A 178 -0.14 -27.89 6.71
CA VAL A 178 -1.20 -27.03 7.25
C VAL A 178 -1.92 -27.81 8.34
N THR A 179 -1.83 -27.34 9.57
CA THR A 179 -2.51 -27.94 10.73
C THR A 179 -3.63 -27.00 11.19
N PRO A 180 -4.91 -27.42 11.10
CA PRO A 180 -6.00 -26.70 11.73
C PRO A 180 -5.78 -26.68 13.25
N VAL A 181 -5.88 -25.51 13.87
CA VAL A 181 -5.93 -25.38 15.33
C VAL A 181 -7.41 -25.30 15.72
N PRO A 182 -7.88 -26.12 16.68
CA PRO A 182 -9.28 -26.10 17.07
C PRO A 182 -9.63 -24.75 17.70
N SER A 183 -10.67 -24.10 17.17
CA SER A 183 -11.26 -22.90 17.76
C SER A 183 -11.76 -23.24 19.16
N SER A 184 -11.28 -22.53 20.18
CA SER A 184 -11.81 -22.66 21.54
C SER A 184 -13.29 -22.20 21.58
N PRO A 185 -14.17 -22.90 22.29
CA PRO A 185 -15.60 -22.61 22.36
C PRO A 185 -15.92 -21.28 23.06
#